data_AF-A0A2W5XN26-F1
#
_entry.id   AF-A0A2W5XN26-F1
#
_cell.length_a   1.000
_cell.length_b   1.000
_cell.length_c   1.000
_cell.angle_alpha   90.00
_cell.angle_beta   90.00
_cell.angle_gamma   90.00
#
_symmetry.space_group_name_H-M   'P 1'
#
loop_
_entity.id
_entity.type
_entity.pdbx_description
1 polymer ?
#
loop_
_entity_poly.entity_id
_entity_poly.type
_entity_poly.pdbx_seq_one_letter_code
_entity_poly.pdbx_strand_id
1 'polypeptide(L)'
;MHASAACSEQEDEDDAHADQQLGQRVAAARSIHIQRSVTSSSDAAATKQHQGKAGTDLRLLHHHSIPSGGQVKTEPRPTHAVLQKRRSTSRESESLDKFFNGPTIDVAKRLIGATLYRRVREPGAKKAKLLTARIVETEAYLPLIDPSCHAYRGPTARTSTLFGRPGFAYVYLIYGMHYCLNVTTEPPGIGAAVLIRSAEPLAAIEAMQGRRGEHVPIAALASGPGNLCRAMSIGLECDGANFRQGDLIITPASQAEEEQCKQHLGVSARIGLNVAERWPLRFYDARSASISPFRKSSLRAVKRTRNR
;
A
#
# COMPACT_ATOMS: atom_id res chain seq x y z
N MET A 1 32.13 -31.04 10.68
CA MET A 1 31.57 -29.86 9.96
C MET A 1 30.36 -30.19 9.07
N HIS A 2 29.81 -31.41 9.07
CA HIS A 2 28.71 -31.78 8.13
C HIS A 2 27.27 -31.54 8.63
N ALA A 3 27.02 -31.28 9.92
CA ALA A 3 25.66 -31.15 10.45
C ALA A 3 25.02 -29.75 10.26
N SER A 4 25.81 -28.72 9.93
CA SER A 4 25.31 -27.34 9.78
C SER A 4 24.73 -27.04 8.40
N ALA A 5 25.16 -27.77 7.36
CA ALA A 5 24.70 -27.56 5.99
C ALA A 5 23.37 -28.27 5.70
N ALA A 6 23.19 -29.48 6.23
CA ALA A 6 21.95 -30.24 6.06
C ALA A 6 20.74 -29.59 6.78
N CYS A 7 20.98 -28.87 7.88
CA CYS A 7 19.93 -28.16 8.61
C CYS A 7 19.48 -26.89 7.86
N SER A 8 20.41 -26.18 7.19
CA SER A 8 20.06 -25.04 6.34
C SER A 8 19.37 -25.46 5.05
N GLU A 9 19.82 -26.56 4.42
CA GLU A 9 19.19 -27.07 3.20
C GLU A 9 17.74 -27.53 3.44
N GLN A 10 17.44 -28.15 4.59
CA GLN A 10 16.06 -28.51 4.95
C GLN A 10 15.19 -27.30 5.31
N GLU A 11 15.73 -26.28 5.97
CA GLU A 11 15.00 -25.04 6.26
C GLU A 11 14.68 -24.27 4.96
N ASP A 12 15.62 -24.23 4.01
CA ASP A 12 15.45 -23.58 2.71
C ASP A 12 14.41 -24.30 1.81
N GLU A 13 14.39 -25.65 1.82
CA GLU A 13 13.38 -26.44 1.10
C GLU A 13 11.97 -26.28 1.69
N ASP A 14 11.84 -26.26 3.02
CA ASP A 14 10.57 -26.06 3.73
C ASP A 14 9.99 -24.66 3.45
N ASP A 15 10.84 -23.63 3.44
CA ASP A 15 10.43 -22.24 3.15
C ASP A 15 10.01 -22.05 1.68
N ALA A 16 10.72 -22.68 0.74
CA ALA A 16 10.34 -22.68 -0.68
C ALA A 16 9.00 -23.38 -0.93
N HIS A 17 8.76 -24.51 -0.24
CA HIS A 17 7.48 -25.22 -0.32
C HIS A 17 6.33 -24.38 0.28
N ALA A 18 6.59 -23.67 1.39
CA ALA A 18 5.61 -22.78 2.01
C ALA A 18 5.25 -21.58 1.11
N ASP A 19 6.22 -21.00 0.41
CA ASP A 19 5.99 -19.91 -0.55
C ASP A 19 5.14 -20.36 -1.74
N GLN A 20 5.44 -21.53 -2.32
CA GLN A 20 4.65 -22.09 -3.41
C GLN A 20 3.20 -22.39 -3.01
N GLN A 21 2.99 -22.97 -1.82
CA GLN A 21 1.65 -23.20 -1.28
C GLN A 21 0.89 -21.88 -1.03
N LEU A 22 1.56 -20.86 -0.51
CA LEU A 22 0.96 -19.54 -0.31
C LEU A 22 0.54 -18.92 -1.64
N GLY A 23 1.40 -18.99 -2.66
CA GLY A 23 1.09 -18.53 -4.02
C GLY A 23 -0.15 -19.21 -4.60
N GLN A 24 -0.25 -20.55 -4.49
CA GLN A 24 -1.42 -21.31 -4.93
C GLN A 24 -2.70 -20.91 -4.19
N ARG A 25 -2.62 -20.70 -2.86
CA ARG A 25 -3.76 -20.27 -2.04
C ARG A 25 -4.24 -18.87 -2.39
N VAL A 26 -3.32 -17.94 -2.64
CA VAL A 26 -3.64 -16.58 -3.08
C VAL A 26 -4.35 -16.61 -4.44
N ALA A 27 -3.81 -17.38 -5.40
CA ALA A 27 -4.40 -17.52 -6.72
C ALA A 27 -5.82 -18.11 -6.65
N ALA A 28 -6.01 -19.21 -5.91
CA ALA A 28 -7.30 -19.86 -5.75
C ALA A 28 -8.34 -18.95 -5.08
N ALA A 29 -7.96 -18.25 -4.00
CA ALA A 29 -8.85 -17.34 -3.29
C ALA A 29 -9.29 -16.15 -4.17
N ARG A 30 -8.38 -15.62 -4.99
CA ARG A 30 -8.69 -14.58 -5.98
C ARG A 30 -9.65 -15.07 -7.05
N SER A 31 -9.42 -16.25 -7.61
CA SER A 31 -10.32 -16.84 -8.60
C SER A 31 -11.74 -16.99 -8.04
N ILE A 32 -11.89 -17.48 -6.80
CA ILE A 32 -13.18 -17.59 -6.12
C ILE A 32 -13.83 -16.22 -5.90
N HIS A 33 -13.05 -15.22 -5.47
CA HIS A 33 -13.56 -13.87 -5.25
C HIS A 33 -14.06 -13.22 -6.54
N ILE A 34 -13.30 -13.35 -7.64
CA ILE A 34 -13.68 -12.86 -8.97
C ILE A 34 -14.97 -13.56 -9.45
N GLN A 35 -15.09 -14.87 -9.28
CA GLN A 35 -16.32 -15.59 -9.65
C GLN A 35 -17.54 -15.07 -8.87
N ARG A 36 -17.40 -14.84 -7.56
CA ARG A 36 -18.49 -14.34 -6.70
C ARG A 36 -18.89 -12.88 -7.01
N SER A 37 -17.95 -12.03 -7.43
CA SER A 37 -18.25 -10.64 -7.79
C SER A 37 -18.92 -10.52 -9.16
N VAL A 38 -18.58 -11.42 -10.10
CA VAL A 38 -19.26 -11.50 -11.40
C VAL A 38 -20.70 -11.98 -11.24
N THR A 39 -20.95 -13.02 -10.42
CA THR A 39 -22.31 -13.54 -10.19
C THR A 39 -23.21 -12.52 -9.47
N SER A 40 -22.68 -11.79 -8.48
CA SER A 40 -23.47 -10.76 -7.79
C SER A 40 -23.76 -9.53 -8.67
N SER A 41 -22.86 -9.20 -9.61
CA SER A 41 -23.10 -8.16 -10.60
C SER A 41 -24.12 -8.57 -11.67
N SER A 42 -24.18 -9.84 -12.08
CA SER A 42 -25.19 -10.34 -13.02
C SER A 42 -26.59 -10.39 -12.39
N ASP A 43 -26.69 -10.76 -11.11
CA ASP A 43 -27.97 -10.78 -10.40
C ASP A 43 -28.49 -9.35 -10.15
N ALA A 44 -27.60 -8.39 -9.87
CA ALA A 44 -27.95 -6.97 -9.73
C ALA A 44 -28.39 -6.33 -11.06
N ALA A 45 -27.86 -6.79 -12.20
CA ALA A 45 -28.26 -6.33 -13.53
C ALA A 45 -29.61 -6.92 -13.96
N ALA A 46 -29.88 -8.19 -13.63
CA ALA A 46 -31.16 -8.85 -13.91
C ALA A 46 -32.34 -8.21 -13.15
N THR A 47 -32.09 -7.69 -11.94
CA THR A 47 -33.13 -7.06 -11.11
C THR A 47 -33.52 -5.65 -11.62
N LYS A 48 -32.72 -5.00 -12.48
CA LYS A 48 -33.01 -3.65 -13.01
C LYS A 48 -33.78 -3.61 -14.33
N GLN A 49 -34.09 -4.74 -14.96
CA GLN A 49 -34.83 -4.76 -16.24
C GLN A 49 -36.36 -4.87 -16.11
N HIS A 50 -36.93 -4.89 -14.90
CA HIS A 50 -38.37 -5.14 -14.70
C HIS A 50 -39.24 -3.98 -14.14
N GLN A 51 -38.74 -2.74 -14.10
CA GLN A 51 -39.60 -1.59 -13.78
C GLN A 51 -39.41 -0.45 -14.78
N GLY A 52 -40.38 -0.29 -15.68
CA GLY A 52 -40.43 0.81 -16.65
C GLY A 52 -41.29 0.57 -17.88
N LYS A 53 -42.57 0.17 -17.72
CA LYS A 53 -43.59 0.26 -18.78
C LYS A 53 -44.77 1.07 -18.26
N ALA A 54 -44.96 2.28 -18.81
CA ALA A 54 -46.25 2.92 -19.14
C ALA A 54 -46.03 4.43 -19.37
N GLY A 55 -46.61 4.98 -20.43
CA GLY A 55 -46.73 6.44 -20.61
C GLY A 55 -46.52 6.92 -22.05
N THR A 56 -47.37 6.47 -22.97
CA THR A 56 -47.62 7.15 -24.24
C THR A 56 -48.22 8.53 -23.99
N ASP A 57 -47.63 9.59 -24.56
CA ASP A 57 -48.45 10.70 -25.07
C ASP A 57 -47.81 11.34 -26.30
N LEU A 58 -48.66 11.54 -27.29
CA LEU A 58 -48.37 11.87 -28.67
C LEU A 58 -49.19 13.11 -28.99
N ARG A 59 -48.55 14.29 -29.07
CA ARG A 59 -48.97 15.47 -29.86
C ARG A 59 -48.23 16.74 -29.43
N LEU A 60 -47.47 17.33 -30.37
CA LEU A 60 -47.73 18.64 -31.00
C LEU A 60 -46.43 19.14 -31.65
N LEU A 61 -46.39 18.99 -32.97
CA LEU A 61 -45.44 19.67 -33.84
C LEU A 61 -45.90 21.13 -33.98
N HIS A 62 -45.14 22.07 -33.43
CA HIS A 62 -45.16 23.46 -33.86
C HIS A 62 -43.78 23.84 -34.41
N HIS A 63 -43.77 24.15 -35.70
CA HIS A 63 -42.66 24.78 -36.41
C HIS A 63 -42.22 26.04 -35.67
N HIS A 64 -40.98 26.07 -35.21
CA HIS A 64 -40.26 27.31 -34.89
C HIS A 64 -38.99 27.36 -35.73
N SER A 65 -38.93 28.41 -36.53
CA SER A 65 -37.87 28.77 -37.46
C SER A 65 -36.50 28.82 -36.77
N ILE A 66 -35.50 28.23 -37.43
CA ILE A 66 -34.09 28.33 -37.04
C ILE A 66 -33.59 29.75 -37.36
N PRO A 67 -33.07 30.53 -36.39
CA PRO A 67 -32.28 31.70 -36.71
C PRO A 67 -30.87 31.23 -37.09
N SER A 68 -30.49 31.44 -38.35
CA SER A 68 -29.11 31.38 -38.79
C SER A 68 -28.33 32.55 -38.19
N GLY A 69 -27.36 32.27 -37.31
CA GLY A 69 -26.46 33.33 -36.82
C GLY A 69 -25.89 33.09 -35.42
N GLY A 70 -25.27 31.93 -35.19
CA GLY A 70 -24.48 31.69 -33.96
C GLY A 70 -23.03 31.39 -34.33
N GLN A 71 -22.14 32.35 -34.10
CA GLN A 71 -20.69 32.14 -34.22
C GLN A 71 -20.28 30.99 -33.29
N VAL A 72 -19.87 29.85 -33.88
CA VAL A 72 -19.15 28.80 -33.17
C VAL A 72 -17.80 29.40 -32.78
N LYS A 73 -17.64 29.77 -31.50
CA LYS A 73 -16.32 30.07 -30.94
C LYS A 73 -15.51 28.77 -30.98
N THR A 74 -14.67 28.63 -31.99
CA THR A 74 -13.65 27.58 -32.04
C THR A 74 -12.68 27.83 -30.91
N GLU A 75 -12.66 26.97 -29.89
CA GLU A 75 -11.59 27.00 -28.90
C GLU A 75 -10.23 26.85 -29.60
N PRO A 76 -9.22 27.65 -29.23
CA PRO A 76 -7.91 27.56 -29.86
C PRO A 76 -7.32 26.16 -29.64
N ARG A 77 -6.84 25.55 -30.74
CA ARG A 77 -6.16 24.25 -30.72
C ARG A 77 -5.04 24.31 -29.67
N PRO A 78 -5.02 23.41 -28.68
CA PRO A 78 -3.99 23.43 -27.65
C PRO A 78 -2.61 23.32 -28.29
N THR A 79 -1.69 24.19 -27.88
CA THR A 79 -0.33 24.25 -28.42
C THR A 79 0.39 22.92 -28.17
N HIS A 80 1.38 22.61 -29.01
CA HIS A 80 2.18 21.39 -28.90
C HIS A 80 2.77 21.20 -27.49
N ALA A 81 3.17 22.29 -26.81
CA ALA A 81 3.66 22.26 -25.43
C ALA A 81 2.58 21.82 -24.41
N VAL A 82 1.32 22.23 -24.59
CA VAL A 82 0.20 21.80 -23.73
C VAL A 82 -0.14 20.32 -23.96
N LEU A 83 -0.09 19.86 -25.22
CA LEU A 83 -0.27 18.45 -25.57
C LEU A 83 0.85 17.55 -25.04
N GLN A 84 2.11 18.02 -25.10
CA GLN A 84 3.26 17.32 -24.52
C GLN A 84 3.18 17.26 -22.99
N LYS A 85 2.84 18.36 -22.34
CA LYS A 85 2.64 18.41 -20.88
C LYS A 85 1.50 17.51 -20.42
N ARG A 86 0.39 17.46 -21.18
CA ARG A 86 -0.72 16.50 -20.93
C ARG A 86 -0.30 15.05 -21.16
N ARG A 87 0.54 14.78 -22.16
CA ARG A 87 1.11 13.45 -22.43
C ARG A 87 2.12 13.01 -21.36
N SER A 88 2.93 13.92 -20.83
CA SER A 88 3.87 13.59 -19.76
C SER A 88 3.15 13.32 -18.44
N THR A 89 2.17 14.16 -18.07
CA THR A 89 1.39 13.96 -16.83
C THR A 89 0.52 12.71 -16.89
N SER A 90 -0.04 12.38 -18.05
CA SER A 90 -0.82 11.14 -18.22
C SER A 90 0.06 9.89 -18.14
N ARG A 91 1.25 9.88 -18.74
CA ARG A 91 2.21 8.77 -18.62
C ARG A 91 2.75 8.59 -17.20
N GLU A 92 3.04 9.68 -16.51
CA GLU A 92 3.49 9.66 -15.12
C GLU A 92 2.39 9.14 -14.17
N SER A 93 1.14 9.59 -14.38
CA SER A 93 -0.02 9.07 -13.65
C SER A 93 -0.27 7.58 -13.93
N GLU A 94 -0.15 7.14 -15.19
CA GLU A 94 -0.31 5.73 -15.56
C GLU A 94 0.80 4.85 -14.96
N SER A 95 2.02 5.39 -14.86
CA SER A 95 3.15 4.73 -14.20
C SER A 95 2.93 4.55 -12.71
N LEU A 96 2.40 5.57 -12.02
CA LEU A 96 2.09 5.48 -10.58
C LEU A 96 0.88 4.58 -10.30
N ASP A 97 -0.10 4.55 -11.20
CA ASP A 97 -1.22 3.61 -11.06
C ASP A 97 -0.76 2.15 -11.13
N LYS A 98 0.13 1.81 -12.07
CA LYS A 98 0.75 0.48 -12.15
C LYS A 98 1.67 0.19 -10.96
N PHE A 99 2.31 1.23 -10.40
CA PHE A 99 3.18 1.07 -9.24
C PHE A 99 2.39 0.55 -8.01
N PHE A 100 1.28 1.19 -7.67
CA PHE A 100 0.46 0.85 -6.50
C PHE A 100 -0.57 -0.26 -6.76
N ASN A 101 -1.06 -0.41 -7.99
CA ASN A 101 -2.08 -1.39 -8.33
C ASN A 101 -1.45 -2.70 -8.81
N GLY A 102 -1.77 -3.80 -8.14
CA GLY A 102 -1.30 -5.13 -8.50
C GLY A 102 -1.31 -6.06 -7.30
N PRO A 103 -0.77 -7.28 -7.44
CA PRO A 103 -0.65 -8.20 -6.32
C PRO A 103 0.10 -7.60 -5.15
N THR A 104 -0.48 -7.67 -3.96
CA THR A 104 0.04 -7.00 -2.76
C THR A 104 1.46 -7.44 -2.43
N ILE A 105 1.80 -8.70 -2.68
CA ILE A 105 3.17 -9.22 -2.54
C ILE A 105 4.12 -8.47 -3.48
N ASP A 106 3.76 -8.33 -4.76
CA ASP A 106 4.59 -7.64 -5.75
C ASP A 106 4.71 -6.14 -5.44
N VAL A 107 3.62 -5.51 -5.00
CA VAL A 107 3.64 -4.11 -4.56
C VAL A 107 4.55 -3.96 -3.34
N ALA A 108 4.51 -4.88 -2.38
CA ALA A 108 5.36 -4.85 -1.19
C ALA A 108 6.85 -4.91 -1.55
N LYS A 109 7.21 -5.76 -2.52
CA LYS A 109 8.57 -5.85 -3.07
C LYS A 109 8.97 -4.58 -3.82
N ARG A 110 8.10 -4.04 -4.69
CA ARG A 110 8.35 -2.80 -5.45
C ARG A 110 8.50 -1.55 -4.56
N LEU A 111 7.87 -1.54 -3.39
CA LEU A 111 8.02 -0.45 -2.43
C LEU A 111 9.40 -0.42 -1.78
N ILE A 112 10.17 -1.51 -1.78
CA ILE A 112 11.55 -1.50 -1.28
C ILE A 112 12.41 -0.65 -2.21
N GLY A 113 13.08 0.36 -1.63
CA GLY A 113 13.84 1.37 -2.36
C GLY A 113 13.05 2.60 -2.78
N ALA A 114 11.72 2.58 -2.74
CA ALA A 114 10.89 3.75 -3.04
C ALA A 114 11.07 4.86 -2.00
N THR A 115 10.82 6.12 -2.37
CA THR A 115 11.03 7.26 -1.47
C THR A 115 9.69 7.79 -0.94
N LEU A 116 9.58 7.87 0.38
CA LEU A 116 8.47 8.47 1.11
C LEU A 116 8.78 9.92 1.46
N TYR A 117 7.88 10.81 1.06
CA TYR A 117 7.95 12.24 1.34
C TYR A 117 6.80 12.66 2.24
N ARG A 118 7.10 13.43 3.29
CA ARG A 118 6.10 14.13 4.10
C ARG A 118 6.41 15.61 4.17
N ARG A 119 5.48 16.43 3.70
CA ARG A 119 5.51 17.87 3.94
C ARG A 119 4.78 18.19 5.25
N VAL A 120 5.49 18.79 6.20
CA VAL A 120 4.96 19.11 7.54
C VAL A 120 5.15 20.59 7.82
N ARG A 121 4.08 21.26 8.22
CA ARG A 121 4.13 22.62 8.75
C ARG A 121 3.94 22.57 10.26
N GLU A 122 5.03 22.75 11.00
CA GLU A 122 4.96 22.87 12.45
C GLU A 122 4.21 24.16 12.85
N PRO A 123 3.50 24.17 13.98
CA PRO A 123 2.87 25.38 14.51
C PRO A 123 3.88 26.53 14.62
N GLY A 124 3.51 27.71 14.11
CA GLY A 124 4.38 28.90 14.09
C GLY A 124 5.49 28.89 13.03
N ALA A 125 5.68 27.81 12.27
CA ALA A 125 6.69 27.77 11.22
C ALA A 125 6.26 28.54 9.96
N LYS A 126 7.12 29.48 9.52
CA LYS A 126 6.91 30.25 8.27
C LYS A 126 6.92 29.37 7.02
N LYS A 127 7.71 28.29 7.01
CA LYS A 127 7.84 27.34 5.90
C LYS A 127 7.57 25.92 6.36
N ALA A 128 6.98 25.12 5.49
CA ALA A 128 6.87 23.68 5.71
C ALA A 128 8.24 23.01 5.51
N LYS A 129 8.50 21.97 6.30
CA LYS A 129 9.67 21.09 6.15
C LYS A 129 9.28 19.89 5.29
N LEU A 130 10.19 19.45 4.41
CA LEU A 130 10.03 18.22 3.64
C LEU A 130 10.88 17.13 4.28
N LEU A 131 10.21 16.20 4.97
CA LEU A 131 10.83 15.00 5.51
C LEU A 131 10.91 13.96 4.40
N THR A 132 12.06 13.31 4.26
CA THR A 132 12.29 12.33 3.20
C THR A 132 12.94 11.08 3.77
N ALA A 133 12.42 9.91 3.42
CA ALA A 133 12.98 8.63 3.83
C ALA A 133 12.81 7.57 2.74
N ARG A 134 13.81 6.72 2.53
CA ARG A 134 13.76 5.58 1.61
C ARG A 134 13.12 4.39 2.31
N ILE A 135 12.12 3.77 1.72
CA ILE A 135 11.45 2.59 2.29
C ILE A 135 12.41 1.40 2.18
N VAL A 136 12.66 0.72 3.30
CA VAL A 136 13.60 -0.41 3.37
C VAL A 136 13.00 -1.68 3.94
N GLU A 137 11.77 -1.64 4.44
CA GLU A 137 11.08 -2.80 4.98
C GLU A 137 9.55 -2.66 4.86
N THR A 138 8.90 -3.70 4.36
CA THR A 138 7.45 -3.76 4.13
C THR A 138 6.86 -5.11 4.57
N GLU A 139 5.55 -5.13 4.85
CA GLU A 139 4.78 -6.36 5.05
C GLU A 139 3.50 -6.38 4.22
N ALA A 140 3.22 -7.49 3.53
CA ALA A 140 2.00 -7.70 2.77
C ALA A 140 0.89 -8.30 3.64
N TYR A 141 -0.35 -7.80 3.47
CA TYR A 141 -1.55 -8.30 4.13
C TYR A 141 -2.64 -8.67 3.12
N LEU A 142 -3.09 -9.93 3.16
CA LEU A 142 -3.83 -10.57 2.07
C LEU A 142 -5.26 -10.96 2.50
N PRO A 143 -6.25 -10.06 2.36
CA PRO A 143 -7.54 -10.14 3.06
C PRO A 143 -8.35 -11.41 2.81
N LEU A 144 -8.16 -12.07 1.67
CA LEU A 144 -8.95 -13.27 1.32
C LEU A 144 -8.51 -14.53 2.08
N ILE A 145 -7.28 -14.57 2.58
CA ILE A 145 -6.70 -15.77 3.21
C ILE A 145 -5.99 -15.49 4.53
N ASP A 146 -5.69 -14.23 4.83
CA ASP A 146 -4.82 -13.82 5.92
C ASP A 146 -5.62 -13.31 7.12
N PRO A 147 -5.79 -14.11 8.18
CA PRO A 147 -6.55 -13.71 9.37
C PRO A 147 -5.90 -12.56 10.14
N SER A 148 -4.62 -12.22 9.87
CA SER A 148 -3.96 -11.05 10.46
C SER A 148 -4.30 -9.74 9.74
N CYS A 149 -4.90 -9.79 8.55
CA CYS A 149 -5.31 -8.62 7.80
C CYS A 149 -6.58 -8.01 8.41
N HIS A 150 -6.59 -6.68 8.62
CA HIS A 150 -7.77 -5.98 9.15
C HIS A 150 -9.01 -6.12 8.26
N ALA A 151 -8.82 -6.32 6.95
CA ALA A 151 -9.91 -6.52 6.00
C ALA A 151 -10.40 -7.98 5.90
N TYR A 152 -9.80 -8.93 6.63
CA TYR A 152 -10.17 -10.36 6.57
C TYR A 152 -11.65 -10.62 6.90
N ARG A 153 -12.23 -9.83 7.81
CA ARG A 153 -13.64 -9.92 8.19
C ARG A 153 -14.58 -9.01 7.38
N GLY A 154 -14.07 -8.38 6.32
CA GLY A 154 -14.81 -7.42 5.50
C GLY A 154 -14.74 -5.97 6.00
N PRO A 155 -15.48 -5.07 5.33
CA PRO A 155 -15.42 -3.64 5.57
C PRO A 155 -16.08 -3.23 6.90
N THR A 156 -15.43 -2.29 7.58
CA THR A 156 -15.93 -1.58 8.76
C THR A 156 -15.66 -0.09 8.56
N ALA A 157 -16.23 0.78 9.41
CA ALA A 157 -15.92 2.22 9.35
C ALA A 157 -14.39 2.47 9.44
N ARG A 158 -13.71 1.76 10.35
CA ARG A 158 -12.25 1.84 10.55
C ARG A 158 -11.44 1.33 9.37
N THR A 159 -11.93 0.34 8.62
CA THR A 159 -11.19 -0.30 7.54
C THR A 159 -11.62 0.17 6.16
N SER A 160 -12.56 1.11 6.08
CA SER A 160 -13.15 1.62 4.83
C SER A 160 -12.10 2.01 3.78
N THR A 161 -11.03 2.69 4.20
CA THR A 161 -9.90 3.08 3.34
C THR A 161 -9.27 1.89 2.61
N LEU A 162 -9.14 0.72 3.26
CA LEU A 162 -8.56 -0.49 2.65
C LEU A 162 -9.33 -0.97 1.42
N PHE A 163 -10.65 -0.74 1.37
CA PHE A 163 -11.52 -1.18 0.29
C PHE A 163 -11.62 -0.16 -0.85
N GLY A 164 -10.91 0.97 -0.74
CA GLY A 164 -10.85 2.02 -1.75
C GLY A 164 -9.89 1.71 -2.90
N ARG A 165 -9.45 2.77 -3.59
CA ARG A 165 -8.50 2.67 -4.70
C ARG A 165 -7.08 2.37 -4.20
N PRO A 166 -6.22 1.72 -5.02
CA PRO A 166 -4.82 1.50 -4.68
C PRO A 166 -4.00 2.80 -4.67
N GLY A 167 -2.98 2.85 -3.81
CA GLY A 167 -2.09 3.99 -3.62
C GLY A 167 -2.66 5.07 -2.71
N PHE A 168 -3.47 4.68 -1.73
CA PHE A 168 -3.97 5.53 -0.65
C PHE A 168 -3.40 5.07 0.69
N ALA A 169 -3.19 6.01 1.59
CA ALA A 169 -2.69 5.75 2.93
C ALA A 169 -3.80 5.15 3.80
N TYR A 170 -3.57 3.98 4.37
CA TYR A 170 -4.37 3.48 5.50
C TYR A 170 -3.55 3.64 6.79
N VAL A 171 -3.99 4.55 7.66
CA VAL A 171 -3.33 4.86 8.93
C VAL A 171 -4.22 4.44 10.09
N TYR A 172 -3.66 3.72 11.05
CA TYR A 172 -4.40 3.31 12.24
C TYR A 172 -3.55 3.39 13.50
N LEU A 173 -4.24 3.60 14.63
CA LEU A 173 -3.63 3.56 15.96
C LEU A 173 -3.55 2.11 16.46
N ILE A 174 -2.36 1.70 16.88
CA ILE A 174 -2.06 0.41 17.51
C ILE A 174 -1.61 0.64 18.96
N TYR A 175 -2.09 -0.23 19.85
CA TYR A 175 -1.83 -0.19 21.31
C TYR A 175 -2.11 1.16 21.97
N GLY A 176 -2.99 1.98 21.38
CA GLY A 176 -3.36 3.30 21.91
C GLY A 176 -2.29 4.39 21.81
N MET A 177 -1.10 4.11 21.26
CA MET A 177 0.06 5.02 21.37
C MET A 177 0.96 5.11 20.12
N HIS A 178 0.79 4.22 19.15
CA HIS A 178 1.59 4.21 17.92
C HIS A 178 0.71 4.20 16.68
N TYR A 179 1.15 4.85 15.61
CA TYR A 179 0.49 4.76 14.31
C TYR A 179 1.23 3.79 13.39
N CYS A 180 0.50 3.14 12.50
CA CYS A 180 1.04 2.35 11.40
C CYS A 180 0.56 2.92 10.07
N LEU A 181 1.47 3.08 9.11
CA LEU A 181 1.16 3.55 7.76
C LEU A 181 1.15 2.37 6.78
N ASN A 182 0.04 2.23 6.05
CA ASN A 182 -0.11 1.22 5.01
C ASN A 182 -0.43 1.87 3.68
N VAL A 183 -0.12 1.16 2.59
CA VAL A 183 -0.48 1.53 1.22
C VAL A 183 -1.54 0.56 0.72
N THR A 184 -2.70 1.07 0.33
CA THR A 184 -3.75 0.25 -0.30
C THR A 184 -3.27 -0.30 -1.64
N THR A 185 -3.62 -1.54 -1.92
CA THR A 185 -3.25 -2.27 -3.14
C THR A 185 -4.47 -2.96 -3.71
N GLU A 186 -4.31 -3.60 -4.87
CA GLU A 186 -5.39 -4.29 -5.57
C GLU A 186 -6.57 -3.38 -5.99
N PRO A 187 -7.50 -3.88 -6.82
CA PRO A 187 -8.71 -3.13 -7.16
C PRO A 187 -9.61 -2.84 -5.94
N PRO A 188 -10.48 -1.81 -6.04
CA PRO A 188 -11.49 -1.53 -5.03
C PRO A 188 -12.33 -2.75 -4.66
N GLY A 189 -12.66 -2.85 -3.37
CA GLY A 189 -13.46 -3.96 -2.81
C GLY A 189 -12.65 -5.15 -2.28
N ILE A 190 -11.35 -5.26 -2.57
CA ILE A 190 -10.52 -6.38 -2.06
C ILE A 190 -10.09 -6.16 -0.61
N GLY A 191 -9.62 -4.95 -0.25
CA GLY A 191 -9.17 -4.66 1.12
C GLY A 191 -7.68 -4.92 1.39
N ALA A 192 -6.85 -5.12 0.35
CA ALA A 192 -5.46 -5.54 0.50
C ALA A 192 -4.51 -4.36 0.68
N ALA A 193 -3.45 -4.51 1.48
CA ALA A 193 -2.51 -3.42 1.73
C ALA A 193 -1.10 -3.90 2.12
N VAL A 194 -0.15 -2.98 1.98
CA VAL A 194 1.24 -3.15 2.40
C VAL A 194 1.51 -2.22 3.58
N LEU A 195 1.95 -2.75 4.72
CA LEU A 195 2.50 -1.96 5.82
C LEU A 195 3.90 -1.47 5.45
N ILE A 196 4.17 -0.18 5.60
CA ILE A 196 5.52 0.36 5.56
C ILE A 196 6.09 0.26 6.97
N ARG A 197 7.01 -0.68 7.18
CA ARG A 197 7.56 -0.94 8.50
C ARG A 197 8.71 -0.02 8.84
N SER A 198 9.66 0.12 7.93
CA SER A 198 10.87 0.89 8.20
C SER A 198 11.34 1.65 6.98
N ALA A 199 12.01 2.76 7.26
CA ALA A 199 12.60 3.60 6.25
C ALA A 199 13.96 4.15 6.72
N GLU A 200 14.87 4.37 5.79
CA GLU A 200 16.14 5.06 5.99
C GLU A 200 15.94 6.57 5.81
N PRO A 201 16.20 7.39 6.84
CA PRO A 201 16.11 8.85 6.72
C PRO A 201 17.07 9.41 5.66
N LEU A 202 16.58 10.25 4.75
CA LEU A 202 17.38 10.88 3.70
C LEU A 202 17.54 12.40 3.89
N ALA A 203 16.51 13.09 4.39
CA ALA A 203 16.53 14.54 4.55
C ALA A 203 15.67 15.02 5.72
N ALA A 204 16.02 16.18 6.27
CA ALA A 204 15.43 16.77 7.49
C ALA A 204 15.57 15.84 8.71
N ILE A 205 16.76 15.26 8.87
CA ILE A 205 17.09 14.29 9.92
C ILE A 205 16.95 14.93 11.31
N GLU A 206 17.33 16.19 11.47
CA GLU A 206 17.24 16.93 12.74
C GLU A 206 15.78 17.07 13.18
N ALA A 207 14.84 17.23 12.24
CA ALA A 207 13.41 17.25 12.55
C ALA A 207 12.91 15.87 12.99
N MET A 208 13.44 14.78 12.40
CA MET A 208 13.13 13.43 12.84
C MET A 208 13.71 13.14 14.24
N GLN A 209 14.96 13.55 14.51
CA GLN A 209 15.60 13.48 15.81
C GLN A 209 14.83 14.26 16.87
N GLY A 210 14.34 15.47 16.56
CA GLY A 210 13.49 16.24 17.47
C GLY A 210 12.21 15.50 17.90
N ARG A 211 11.69 14.59 17.07
CA ARG A 211 10.52 13.75 17.42
C ARG A 211 10.87 12.42 18.07
N ARG A 212 12.06 11.88 17.78
CA ARG A 212 12.50 10.53 18.22
C ARG A 212 13.44 10.55 19.43
N GLY A 213 14.11 11.66 19.67
CA GLY A 213 15.21 11.84 20.62
C GLY A 213 16.53 12.13 19.89
N GLU A 214 17.26 13.15 20.35
CA GLU A 214 18.52 13.61 19.73
C GLU A 214 19.62 12.55 19.72
N HIS A 215 19.65 11.69 20.74
CA HIS A 215 20.64 10.61 20.88
C HIS A 215 20.27 9.32 20.12
N VAL A 216 19.10 9.26 19.47
CA VAL A 216 18.71 8.09 18.68
C VAL A 216 19.57 8.05 17.41
N PRO A 217 20.28 6.94 17.13
CA PRO A 217 21.06 6.82 15.90
C PRO A 217 20.18 7.01 14.66
N ILE A 218 20.72 7.64 13.61
CA ILE A 218 19.98 7.94 12.38
C ILE A 218 19.28 6.69 11.82
N ALA A 219 20.00 5.56 11.80
CA ALA A 219 19.46 4.28 11.33
C ALA A 219 18.21 3.82 12.11
N ALA A 220 18.09 4.19 13.39
CA ALA A 220 16.98 3.81 14.26
C ALA A 220 15.80 4.83 14.27
N LEU A 221 15.95 5.99 13.62
CA LEU A 221 14.92 7.05 13.59
C LEU A 221 13.63 6.63 12.88
N ALA A 222 13.69 5.72 11.92
CA ALA A 222 12.50 5.18 11.27
C ALA A 222 12.54 3.66 11.15
N SER A 223 13.24 3.00 12.09
CA SER A 223 13.32 1.55 12.22
C SER A 223 12.14 1.03 13.06
N GLY A 224 11.11 0.52 12.39
CA GLY A 224 9.86 0.01 12.96
C GLY A 224 8.63 0.91 12.69
N PRO A 225 7.41 0.33 12.60
CA PRO A 225 6.26 1.03 12.01
C PRO A 225 5.81 2.27 12.80
N GLY A 226 5.74 2.17 14.13
CA GLY A 226 5.43 3.32 15.00
C GLY A 226 6.55 4.36 15.02
N ASN A 227 7.79 3.90 14.86
CA ASN A 227 8.99 4.72 14.82
C ASN A 227 9.05 5.56 13.54
N LEU A 228 8.76 4.93 12.39
CA LEU A 228 8.59 5.58 11.09
C LEU A 228 7.52 6.66 11.16
N CYS A 229 6.32 6.34 11.65
CA CYS A 229 5.23 7.31 11.73
C CYS A 229 5.60 8.51 12.61
N ARG A 230 6.27 8.27 13.75
CA ARG A 230 6.71 9.34 14.64
C ARG A 230 7.78 10.22 14.00
N ALA A 231 8.82 9.65 13.39
CA ALA A 231 9.86 10.43 12.72
C ALA A 231 9.31 11.26 11.55
N MET A 232 8.42 10.67 10.76
CA MET A 232 7.81 11.29 9.58
C MET A 232 6.58 12.14 9.91
N SER A 233 6.21 12.33 11.19
CA SER A 233 5.00 13.08 11.60
C SER A 233 3.73 12.64 10.88
N ILE A 234 3.47 11.33 10.92
CA ILE A 234 2.29 10.69 10.36
C ILE A 234 1.37 10.31 11.52
N GLY A 235 0.19 10.93 11.59
CA GLY A 235 -0.91 10.52 12.45
C GLY A 235 -2.17 10.16 11.67
N LEU A 236 -3.29 10.00 12.38
CA LEU A 236 -4.60 9.65 11.79
C LEU A 236 -5.10 10.69 10.78
N GLU A 237 -4.65 11.94 10.86
CA GLU A 237 -4.95 12.98 9.88
C GLU A 237 -4.41 12.66 8.47
N CYS A 238 -3.53 11.67 8.36
CA CYS A 238 -3.01 11.16 7.09
C CYS A 238 -3.81 9.98 6.53
N ASP A 239 -4.80 9.43 7.24
CA ASP A 239 -5.65 8.35 6.70
C ASP A 239 -6.41 8.84 5.46
N GLY A 240 -6.44 8.03 4.41
CA GLY A 240 -7.02 8.38 3.12
C GLY A 240 -6.18 9.33 2.27
N ALA A 241 -4.95 9.69 2.67
CA ALA A 241 -4.07 10.50 1.83
C ALA A 241 -3.71 9.77 0.52
N ASN A 242 -3.68 10.48 -0.60
CA ASN A 242 -3.31 9.93 -1.91
C ASN A 242 -1.80 10.06 -2.13
N PHE A 243 -1.06 8.95 -2.23
CA PHE A 243 0.40 8.98 -2.37
C PHE A 243 0.94 9.62 -3.65
N ARG A 244 0.06 9.99 -4.58
CA ARG A 244 0.43 10.67 -5.83
C ARG A 244 0.49 12.20 -5.69
N GLN A 245 -0.07 12.76 -4.62
CA GLN A 245 -0.21 14.22 -4.47
C GLN A 245 -0.37 14.66 -3.02
N GLY A 246 -0.35 15.97 -2.79
CA GLY A 246 -0.55 16.53 -1.46
C GLY A 246 0.71 16.47 -0.60
N ASP A 247 0.55 16.17 0.68
CA ASP A 247 1.62 16.29 1.70
C ASP A 247 2.21 14.95 2.16
N LEU A 248 1.73 13.84 1.61
CA LEU A 248 2.26 12.49 1.85
C LEU A 248 2.34 11.78 0.51
N ILE A 249 3.56 11.64 -0.02
CA ILE A 249 3.82 11.17 -1.39
C ILE A 249 4.80 10.00 -1.36
N ILE A 250 4.62 9.03 -2.26
CA ILE A 250 5.61 7.98 -2.54
C ILE A 250 6.00 8.06 -4.01
N THR A 251 7.30 8.10 -4.28
CA THR A 251 7.84 7.95 -5.64
C THR A 251 8.56 6.62 -5.79
N PRO A 252 8.44 5.93 -6.93
CA PRO A 252 9.22 4.74 -7.23
C PRO A 252 10.72 5.00 -7.14
N ALA A 253 11.49 3.95 -6.84
CA ALA A 253 12.94 3.97 -6.98
C ALA A 253 13.33 4.18 -8.45
N SER A 254 14.53 4.68 -8.71
CA SER A 254 15.09 4.61 -10.07
C SER A 254 15.30 3.15 -10.49
N GLN A 255 15.38 2.89 -11.80
CA GLN A 255 15.59 1.52 -12.31
C GLN A 255 16.86 0.87 -11.74
N ALA A 256 17.94 1.64 -11.59
CA ALA A 256 19.19 1.15 -11.02
C ALA A 256 19.05 0.79 -9.53
N GLU A 257 18.35 1.62 -8.74
CA GLU A 257 18.08 1.33 -7.33
C GLU A 257 17.15 0.14 -7.15
N GLU A 258 16.13 0.01 -7.99
CA GLU A 258 15.20 -1.12 -7.98
C GLU A 258 15.96 -2.44 -8.22
N GLU A 259 16.83 -2.47 -9.22
CA GLU A 259 17.66 -3.65 -9.52
C GLU A 259 18.57 -4.02 -8.34
N GLN A 260 19.20 -3.01 -7.72
CA GLN A 260 20.05 -3.23 -6.56
C GLN A 260 19.27 -3.74 -5.35
N CYS A 261 18.03 -3.27 -5.14
CA CYS A 261 17.15 -3.74 -4.08
C CYS A 261 16.71 -5.18 -4.33
N LYS A 262 16.41 -5.56 -5.58
CA LYS A 262 16.07 -6.95 -5.94
C LYS A 262 17.18 -7.93 -5.61
N GLN A 263 18.44 -7.57 -5.91
CA GLN A 263 19.61 -8.40 -5.63
C GLN A 263 19.85 -8.64 -4.12
N HIS A 264 19.35 -7.76 -3.27
CA HIS A 264 19.54 -7.82 -1.81
C HIS A 264 18.20 -7.92 -1.06
N LEU A 265 17.15 -8.38 -1.73
CA LEU A 265 15.83 -8.49 -1.15
C LEU A 265 15.80 -9.65 -0.15
N GLY A 266 15.76 -9.34 1.13
CA GLY A 266 15.46 -10.30 2.17
C GLY A 266 13.96 -10.58 2.27
N VAL A 267 13.61 -11.83 2.57
CA VAL A 267 12.24 -12.29 2.77
C VAL A 267 12.16 -13.02 4.11
N SER A 268 11.09 -12.80 4.88
CA SER A 268 10.84 -13.58 6.08
C SER A 268 9.38 -13.57 6.53
N ALA A 269 9.12 -14.28 7.63
CA ALA A 269 7.97 -14.08 8.49
C ALA A 269 7.73 -12.61 8.85
N ARG A 270 6.45 -12.25 9.02
CA ARG A 270 6.00 -10.95 9.54
C ARG A 270 6.20 -10.85 11.05
N ILE A 271 6.31 -9.63 11.56
CA ILE A 271 6.65 -9.35 12.96
C ILE A 271 5.41 -8.97 13.77
N GLY A 272 5.29 -9.52 14.97
CA GLY A 272 4.24 -9.14 15.93
C GLY A 272 2.88 -9.78 15.63
N LEU A 273 2.89 -10.91 14.91
CA LEU A 273 1.70 -11.70 14.67
C LEU A 273 1.65 -12.92 15.60
N ASN A 274 0.43 -13.35 15.93
CA ASN A 274 0.13 -14.59 16.66
C ASN A 274 -0.62 -15.61 15.79
N VAL A 275 -0.80 -15.28 14.50
CA VAL A 275 -1.47 -16.08 13.47
C VAL A 275 -0.74 -15.85 12.15
N ALA A 276 -0.74 -16.85 11.26
CA ALA A 276 -0.01 -16.76 9.98
C ALA A 276 1.47 -16.33 10.15
N GLU A 277 2.08 -16.72 11.27
CA GLU A 277 3.39 -16.23 11.73
C GLU A 277 4.54 -16.63 10.82
N ARG A 278 4.41 -17.76 10.11
CA ARG A 278 5.47 -18.31 9.25
C ARG A 278 5.36 -17.85 7.80
N TRP A 279 4.34 -17.07 7.44
CA TRP A 279 4.16 -16.69 6.04
C TRP A 279 5.24 -15.69 5.60
N PRO A 280 5.94 -15.94 4.46
CA PRO A 280 7.06 -15.13 3.97
C PRO A 280 6.58 -13.81 3.33
N LEU A 281 5.85 -13.02 4.12
CA LEU A 281 5.16 -11.80 3.69
C LEU A 281 5.83 -10.52 4.21
N ARG A 282 7.04 -10.61 4.75
CA ARG A 282 7.89 -9.46 5.08
C ARG A 282 9.05 -9.37 4.09
N PHE A 283 9.29 -8.18 3.57
CA PHE A 283 10.33 -7.90 2.58
C PHE A 283 11.22 -6.76 3.08
N TYR A 284 12.53 -6.84 2.85
CA TYR A 284 13.46 -5.80 3.28
C TYR A 284 14.72 -5.73 2.43
N ASP A 285 15.35 -4.56 2.38
CA ASP A 285 16.68 -4.39 1.77
C ASP A 285 17.76 -4.81 2.77
N ALA A 286 18.36 -5.99 2.57
CA ALA A 286 19.30 -6.63 3.51
C ALA A 286 20.57 -5.80 3.79
N ARG A 287 20.84 -4.77 2.98
CA ARG A 287 21.98 -3.86 3.17
C ARG A 287 21.68 -2.73 4.13
N SER A 288 20.41 -2.44 4.41
CA SER A 288 20.04 -1.26 5.20
C SER A 288 20.24 -1.51 6.69
N ALA A 289 20.93 -0.57 7.35
CA ALA A 289 21.00 -0.53 8.81
C ALA A 289 19.68 -0.11 9.48
N SER A 290 18.68 0.34 8.69
CA SER A 290 17.39 0.83 9.18
C SER A 290 16.29 -0.23 9.25
N ILE A 291 16.57 -1.50 8.92
CA ILE A 291 15.61 -2.60 9.10
C ILE A 291 15.17 -2.66 10.57
N SER A 292 13.88 -2.93 10.82
CA SER A 292 13.37 -3.06 12.19
C SER A 292 13.96 -4.28 12.91
N PRO A 293 14.25 -4.17 14.22
CA PRO A 293 14.77 -5.31 14.97
C PRO A 293 13.78 -6.47 14.95
N PHE A 294 14.23 -7.63 14.49
CA PHE A 294 13.51 -8.89 14.66
C PHE A 294 13.89 -9.51 16.01
N ARG A 295 13.04 -9.39 17.03
CA ARG A 295 13.24 -10.10 18.29
C ARG A 295 12.62 -11.50 18.18
N LYS A 296 13.46 -12.55 18.19
CA LYS A 296 13.08 -13.99 18.17
C LYS A 296 12.14 -14.45 19.30
N SER A 297 11.68 -13.58 20.19
CA SER A 297 10.78 -13.94 21.31
C SER A 297 9.42 -14.49 20.86
N SER A 298 9.03 -14.31 19.59
CA SER A 298 7.82 -14.92 19.02
C SER A 298 7.93 -16.43 18.76
N LEU A 299 9.13 -17.03 18.77
CA LEU A 299 9.31 -18.47 18.49
C LEU A 299 9.50 -19.35 19.74
N ARG A 300 9.48 -18.78 20.97
CA ARG A 300 9.70 -19.56 22.21
C ARG A 300 8.81 -19.12 23.37
N ALA A 301 7.63 -19.72 23.46
CA ALA A 301 6.93 -19.96 24.73
C ALA A 301 5.95 -21.15 24.65
N VAL A 302 6.39 -22.29 24.10
CA VAL A 302 5.78 -23.59 24.43
C VAL A 302 6.89 -24.47 25.00
N LYS A 303 7.28 -24.19 26.25
CA LYS A 303 8.03 -25.14 27.08
C LYS A 303 7.13 -25.59 28.22
N ARG A 304 6.51 -26.75 27.98
CA ARG A 304 6.16 -27.83 28.94
C ARG A 304 5.64 -27.34 30.30
N THR A 305 4.32 -27.31 30.45
CA THR A 305 3.70 -27.71 31.73
C THR A 305 4.11 -29.16 32.02
N ARG A 306 5.11 -29.34 32.89
CA ARG A 306 5.30 -30.61 33.58
C ARG A 306 4.40 -30.55 34.81
N ASN A 307 3.29 -31.29 34.75
CA ASN A 307 2.59 -31.74 35.95
C ASN A 307 3.59 -32.47 36.86
N ARG A 308 3.71 -32.00 38.09
CA ARG A 308 3.96 -32.80 39.28
C ARG A 308 3.17 -32.19 40.43
#